data_AF-A0A434LRR7-F1
#
_entry.id   AF-A0A434LRR7-F1
#
_cell.length_a   1.000
_cell.length_b   1.000
_cell.length_c   1.000
_cell.angle_alpha   90.00
_cell.angle_beta   90.00
_cell.angle_gamma   90.00
#
_symmetry.space_group_name_H-M   'P 1'
#
loop_
_entity.id
_entity.type
_entity.pdbx_description
1 polymer ?
#
loop_
_entity_poly.entity_id
_entity_poly.type
_entity_poly.pdbx_seq_one_letter_code
_entity_poly.pdbx_strand_id
1 'polypeptide(L)' 'MTRVVSLFLPTWSTDRLRRKAGDAAPPAEAPLVLIGRDGSRRVVLAADAAAQAAG' A
#
# COMPACT_ATOMS: atom_id res chain seq x y z
N MET A 1 -9.75 12.55 31.47
CA MET A 1 -9.82 13.39 30.25
C MET A 1 -9.58 12.50 29.05
N THR A 2 -10.47 12.48 28.07
CA THR A 2 -10.35 11.60 26.91
C THR A 2 -9.66 12.34 25.76
N ARG A 3 -8.64 11.72 25.15
CA ARG A 3 -7.94 12.25 23.97
C ARG A 3 -8.25 11.38 22.76
N VAL A 4 -8.55 12.02 21.64
CA VAL A 4 -8.86 11.34 20.36
C VAL A 4 -7.90 11.87 19.30
N VAL A 5 -7.43 10.97 18.44
CA VAL A 5 -6.61 11.30 17.26
C VAL A 5 -7.23 10.65 16.02
N SER A 6 -7.24 11.39 14.92
CA SER A 6 -7.54 10.87 13.58
C SER A 6 -6.22 10.76 12.80
N LEU A 7 -5.96 9.59 12.23
CA LEU A 7 -4.76 9.33 11.43
C LEU A 7 -5.16 8.95 10.01
N PHE A 8 -4.48 9.54 9.03
CA PHE A 8 -4.57 9.15 7.63
C PHE A 8 -3.22 8.58 7.19
N LEU A 9 -3.24 7.32 6.74
CA LEU A 9 -2.05 6.58 6.33
C LEU A 9 -2.23 6.13 4.87
N PRO A 10 -1.90 7.00 3.89
CA PRO A 10 -2.27 6.79 2.48
C PRO A 10 -1.66 5.52 1.86
N THR A 11 -0.51 5.07 2.36
CA THR A 11 0.23 3.89 1.85
C THR A 11 0.12 2.67 2.77
N TRP A 12 -0.76 2.69 3.77
CA TRP A 12 -0.77 1.67 4.83
C TRP A 12 -0.90 0.23 4.34
N SER A 13 -1.63 0.01 3.25
CA SER A 13 -1.83 -1.31 2.66
C SER A 13 -0.53 -1.89 2.08
N THR A 14 0.24 -1.09 1.32
CA THR A 14 1.54 -1.52 0.77
C THR A 14 2.60 -1.60 1.88
N ASP A 15 2.58 -0.70 2.85
CA ASP A 15 3.49 -0.72 4.01
C ASP A 15 3.29 -1.96 4.89
N ARG A 16 2.04 -2.40 5.07
CA ARG A 16 1.75 -3.66 5.78
C ARG A 16 2.25 -4.89 5.02
N LEU A 17 2.10 -4.91 3.69
CA LEU A 17 2.61 -6.01 2.87
C LEU A 17 4.14 -6.11 3.01
N ARG A 18 4.86 -5.00 2.86
CA ARG A 18 6.34 -4.97 3.03
C ARG A 18 6.76 -5.44 4.42
N ARG A 19 6.13 -4.91 5.48
CA ARG A 19 6.43 -5.37 6.85
C ARG A 19 6.16 -6.85 7.07
N LYS A 20 5.11 -7.41 6.47
CA LYS A 20 4.82 -8.85 6.57
C LYS A 20 5.82 -9.70 5.79
N ALA A 21 6.32 -9.18 4.67
CA ALA A 21 7.29 -9.88 3.82
C ALA A 21 8.72 -9.89 4.40
N GLY A 22 9.05 -8.95 5.30
CA GLY A 22 10.36 -8.89 5.95
C GLY A 22 11.49 -8.76 4.92
N ASP A 23 12.51 -9.61 5.03
CA ASP A 23 13.65 -9.62 4.11
C ASP A 23 13.29 -9.97 2.66
N ALA A 24 12.12 -10.60 2.45
CA ALA A 24 11.60 -10.89 1.11
C ALA A 24 10.76 -9.75 0.52
N ALA A 25 10.61 -8.62 1.25
CA ALA A 25 9.90 -7.47 0.73
C ALA A 25 10.65 -6.89 -0.48
N PRO A 26 9.92 -6.41 -1.50
CA PRO A 26 10.54 -5.57 -2.52
C PRO A 26 11.27 -4.38 -1.87
N PRO A 27 12.31 -3.81 -2.50
CA PRO A 27 12.94 -2.57 -2.05
C PRO A 27 11.98 -1.38 -2.21
N ALA A 28 12.10 -0.35 -1.37
CA ALA A 28 11.16 0.77 -1.32
C ALA A 28 11.09 1.56 -2.64
N GLU A 29 12.18 1.55 -3.39
CA GLU A 29 12.35 2.22 -4.68
C GLU A 29 11.69 1.45 -5.82
N ALA A 30 11.42 0.15 -5.64
CA ALA A 30 10.68 -0.63 -6.62
C ALA A 30 9.17 -0.34 -6.48
N PRO A 31 8.49 0.14 -7.54
CA PRO A 31 7.06 0.37 -7.55
C PRO A 31 6.26 -0.85 -7.07
N LEU A 32 5.34 -0.64 -6.12
CA LEU A 32 4.49 -1.70 -5.59
C LEU A 32 3.01 -1.31 -5.65
N VAL A 33 2.21 -2.16 -6.30
CA VAL A 33 0.76 -2.07 -6.34
C VAL A 33 0.11 -3.31 -5.76
N LEU A 34 -1.03 -3.15 -5.09
CA LEU A 34 -1.91 -4.25 -4.69
C LEU A 34 -3.06 -4.35 -5.67
N ILE A 35 -3.25 -5.52 -6.26
CA ILE A 35 -4.34 -5.79 -7.21
C ILE A 35 -5.43 -6.60 -6.52
N GLY A 36 -6.67 -6.15 -6.68
CA GLY A 36 -7.88 -6.86 -6.26
C GLY A 36 -8.77 -7.21 -7.45
N ARG A 37 -9.90 -7.85 -7.15
CA ARG A 37 -10.98 -8.05 -8.10
C ARG A 37 -12.23 -7.33 -7.65
N ASP A 38 -12.89 -6.68 -8.59
CA ASP A 38 -14.26 -6.17 -8.45
C ASP A 38 -15.11 -6.86 -9.52
N GLY A 39 -15.79 -7.95 -9.11
CA GLY A 39 -16.44 -8.89 -10.01
C GLY A 39 -15.47 -9.48 -11.05
N SER A 40 -15.78 -9.28 -12.34
CA SER A 40 -14.94 -9.75 -13.45
C SER A 40 -13.70 -8.86 -13.69
N ARG A 41 -13.63 -7.66 -13.11
CA ARG A 41 -12.56 -6.69 -13.34
C ARG A 41 -11.41 -6.88 -12.36
N ARG A 42 -10.20 -6.54 -12.79
CA ARG A 42 -9.04 -6.34 -11.91
C ARG A 42 -8.91 -4.84 -11.62
N VAL A 43 -8.63 -4.50 -10.38
CA VAL A 43 -8.53 -3.11 -9.92
C VAL A 43 -7.28 -2.90 -9.07
N VAL A 44 -6.67 -1.71 -9.16
CA VAL A 44 -5.60 -1.29 -8.26
C VAL A 44 -6.25 -0.85 -6.95
N LEU A 45 -5.95 -1.58 -5.86
CA LEU A 45 -6.48 -1.28 -4.53
C LEU A 45 -5.61 -0.30 -3.75
N ALA A 46 -4.30 -0.34 -3.98
CA ALA A 46 -3.32 0.56 -3.38
C ALA A 46 -2.09 0.64 -4.27
N ALA A 47 -1.47 1.81 -4.30
CA ALA A 47 -0.19 2.07 -4.95
C ALA A 47 0.69 2.81 -3.94
N ASP A 48 1.95 2.39 -3.79
CA ASP A 48 2.90 3.13 -2.97
C ASP A 48 3.41 4.39 -3.70
N ALA A 49 4.27 5.17 -3.03
CA ALA A 49 4.77 6.43 -3.58
C ALA A 49 5.56 6.22 -4.88
N ALA A 50 6.38 5.17 -4.96
CA ALA A 50 7.15 4.85 -6.16
C ALA A 50 6.23 4.47 -7.34
N ALA A 51 5.17 3.70 -7.10
CA ALA A 51 4.17 3.39 -8.11
C ALA A 51 3.37 4.61 -8.55
N GLN A 52 2.93 5.47 -7.63
CA GLN A 52 2.23 6.71 -7.99
C GLN A 52 3.09 7.66 -8.82
N ALA A 53 4.40 7.72 -8.54
CA ALA A 53 5.33 8.52 -9.33
C ALA A 53 5.56 7.96 -10.75
N ALA A 54 5.24 6.69 -10.99
CA ALA A 54 5.43 6.04 -12.29
C ALA A 54 4.26 6.25 -13.27
N GLY A 55 3.08 6.70 -12.81
CA GLY A 55 1.88 6.95 -13.62
C GLY A 55 0.69 6.07 -13.26
#